data_AF-A0A1E5VAD6-F1
#
_entry.id   AF-A0A1E5VAD6-F1
#
_cell.length_a   1.000
_cell.length_b   1.000
_cell.length_c   1.000
_cell.angle_alpha   90.00
_cell.angle_beta   90.00
_cell.angle_gamma   90.00
#
_symmetry.space_group_name_H-M   'P 1'
#
loop_
_entity.id
_entity.type
_entity.pdbx_description
1 polymer ?
#
loop_
_entity_poly.entity_id
_entity_poly.type
_entity_poly.pdbx_seq_one_letter_code
_entity_poly.pdbx_strand_id
1 'polypeptide(L)'
;MAASNGGAGGGPISAEASAALGEGIKLVFGRWTALQMAVENQWGGRDSRAKADELGASVLSWFCNSRGTYLPRFLQHPPLVSPVMTRGLVVKVPD
;
A
#
# COMPACT_ATOMS: atom_id res chain seq x y z
N MET A 1 -8.82 8.88 -39.62
CA MET A 1 -9.09 7.85 -38.59
C MET A 1 -8.80 8.49 -37.25
N ALA A 2 -9.83 8.69 -36.41
CA ALA A 2 -9.69 9.39 -35.15
C ALA A 2 -8.89 8.55 -34.15
N ALA A 3 -7.86 9.13 -33.56
CA ALA A 3 -7.13 8.54 -32.44
C ALA A 3 -8.02 8.63 -31.20
N SER A 4 -8.49 7.49 -30.72
CA SER A 4 -9.29 7.39 -29.50
C SER A 4 -8.39 7.66 -28.29
N ASN A 5 -8.40 8.91 -27.84
CA ASN A 5 -7.86 9.31 -26.56
C ASN A 5 -8.81 8.80 -25.46
N GLY A 6 -8.58 7.57 -24.99
CA GLY A 6 -9.33 6.94 -23.90
C GLY A 6 -8.81 7.42 -22.55
N GLY A 7 -9.31 8.56 -22.10
CA GLY A 7 -9.03 9.08 -20.76
C GLY A 7 -9.44 8.09 -19.65
N ALA A 8 -8.60 8.01 -18.63
CA ALA A 8 -8.92 7.74 -17.22
C ALA A 8 -10.25 7.02 -16.95
N GLY A 9 -10.31 5.71 -17.24
CA GLY A 9 -11.39 4.83 -16.80
C GLY A 9 -10.86 3.91 -15.71
N GLY A 10 -11.38 4.03 -14.48
CA GLY A 10 -11.10 3.14 -13.36
C GLY A 10 -11.65 1.73 -13.58
N GLY A 11 -11.09 1.01 -14.56
CA GLY A 11 -11.31 -0.41 -14.75
C GLY A 11 -10.36 -1.24 -13.86
N PRO A 12 -10.69 -2.51 -13.59
CA PRO A 12 -9.78 -3.41 -12.88
C PRO A 12 -8.44 -3.48 -13.61
N ILE A 13 -7.34 -3.53 -12.86
CA ILE A 13 -6.00 -3.65 -13.46
C ILE A 13 -5.91 -4.95 -14.27
N SER A 14 -5.22 -4.93 -15.41
CA SER A 14 -5.06 -6.13 -16.24
C SER A 14 -4.35 -7.25 -15.48
N ALA A 15 -4.59 -8.51 -15.86
CA ALA A 15 -3.97 -9.68 -15.24
C ALA A 15 -2.44 -9.65 -15.33
N GLU A 16 -1.89 -9.11 -16.42
CA GLU A 16 -0.45 -8.95 -16.61
C GLU A 16 0.11 -7.88 -15.67
N ALA A 17 -0.64 -6.79 -15.46
CA ALA A 17 -0.24 -5.71 -14.56
C ALA A 17 -0.29 -6.16 -13.09
N SER A 18 -1.30 -6.93 -12.70
CA SER A 18 -1.38 -7.50 -11.35
C SER A 18 -0.25 -8.52 -11.10
N ALA A 19 0.09 -9.36 -12.08
CA ALA A 19 1.20 -10.28 -11.98
C ALA A 19 2.55 -9.55 -11.83
N ALA A 20 2.81 -8.53 -12.67
CA ALA A 20 4.02 -7.73 -12.59
C ALA A 20 4.14 -6.99 -11.24
N LEU A 21 3.04 -6.46 -10.73
CA LEU A 21 2.99 -5.83 -9.41
C LEU A 21 3.27 -6.84 -8.29
N GLY A 22 2.69 -8.04 -8.36
CA GLY A 22 2.95 -9.12 -7.41
C GLY A 22 4.43 -9.48 -7.33
N GLU A 23 5.12 -9.58 -8.47
CA GLU A 23 6.57 -9.80 -8.50
C GLU A 23 7.35 -8.61 -7.92
N GLY A 24 6.93 -7.38 -8.23
CA GLY A 24 7.52 -6.18 -7.63
C GLY A 24 7.43 -6.15 -6.10
N ILE A 25 6.27 -6.51 -5.55
CA ILE A 25 6.04 -6.60 -4.10
C ILE A 25 6.98 -7.64 -3.48
N LYS A 26 7.09 -8.83 -4.08
CA LYS A 26 8.02 -9.88 -3.61
C LYS A 26 9.47 -9.38 -3.59
N LEU A 27 9.91 -8.67 -4.63
CA LEU A 27 11.27 -8.13 -4.71
C LEU A 27 11.54 -7.07 -3.63
N VAL A 28 10.59 -6.16 -3.39
CA VAL A 28 10.73 -5.14 -2.34
C VAL A 28 10.76 -5.79 -0.96
N PHE A 29 9.86 -6.73 -0.69
CA PHE A 29 9.79 -7.42 0.59
C PHE A 29 11.03 -8.28 0.86
N GLY A 30 11.55 -8.94 -0.18
CA GLY A 30 12.81 -9.68 -0.10
C GLY A 30 14.03 -8.81 0.17
N ARG A 31 13.94 -7.49 -0.03
CA ARG A 31 15.01 -6.53 0.29
C ARG A 31 14.76 -5.76 1.59
N TRP A 32 13.61 -5.94 2.22
CA TRP A 32 13.27 -5.23 3.44
C TRP A 32 13.90 -5.93 4.64
N THR A 33 15.04 -5.42 5.12
CA THR A 33 15.83 -6.04 6.19
C THR A 33 15.02 -6.30 7.47
N ALA A 34 14.17 -5.36 7.90
CA ALA A 34 13.37 -5.56 9.12
C ALA A 34 12.36 -6.71 8.97
N LEU A 35 11.72 -6.85 7.80
CA LEU A 35 10.81 -7.96 7.53
C LEU A 35 11.57 -9.30 7.47
N GLN A 36 12.75 -9.32 6.84
CA GLN A 36 13.61 -10.50 6.80
C GLN A 36 14.01 -10.93 8.21
N MET A 37 14.49 -10.00 9.04
CA MET A 37 14.84 -10.28 10.44
C MET A 37 13.63 -10.75 11.25
N ALA A 38 12.44 -10.20 11.03
CA ALA A 38 11.22 -10.63 11.70
C ALA A 38 10.82 -12.07 11.37
N VAL A 39 11.04 -12.50 10.12
CA VAL A 39 10.82 -13.88 9.68
C VAL A 39 11.88 -14.82 10.26
N GLU A 40 13.17 -14.47 10.13
CA GLU A 40 14.28 -15.29 10.62
C GLU A 40 14.22 -15.53 12.12
N ASN A 41 13.91 -14.50 12.90
CA ASN A 41 13.83 -14.57 14.35
C ASN A 41 12.44 -14.97 14.87
N GLN A 42 11.51 -15.33 13.97
CA GLN A 42 10.15 -15.72 14.34
C GLN A 42 9.44 -14.69 15.24
N TRP A 43 9.64 -13.39 15.00
CA TRP A 43 9.00 -12.33 15.79
C TRP A 43 7.46 -12.40 15.70
N GLY A 44 6.93 -12.98 14.63
CA GLY A 44 5.51 -13.28 14.45
C GLY A 44 5.09 -14.69 14.88
N GLY A 45 5.94 -15.46 15.54
CA GLY A 45 5.73 -16.88 15.84
C GLY A 45 6.20 -17.83 14.73
N ARG A 46 5.84 -19.11 14.86
CA ARG A 46 6.24 -20.18 13.91
C ARG A 46 5.74 -19.94 12.48
N ASP A 47 4.67 -19.18 12.36
CA ASP A 47 3.96 -18.78 11.15
C ASP A 47 4.41 -17.41 10.60
N SER A 48 5.51 -16.83 11.13
CA SER A 48 6.08 -15.55 10.67
C SER A 48 6.31 -15.46 9.16
N ARG A 49 6.77 -16.54 8.50
CA ARG A 49 6.89 -16.59 7.04
C ARG A 49 5.52 -16.43 6.35
N ALA A 50 4.53 -17.21 6.79
CA ALA A 50 3.18 -17.15 6.22
C ALA A 50 2.55 -15.75 6.39
N LYS A 51 2.82 -15.08 7.52
CA LYS A 51 2.41 -13.68 7.76
C LYS A 51 3.08 -12.70 6.80
N ALA A 52 4.35 -12.91 6.46
CA ALA A 52 5.04 -12.07 5.46
C ALA A 52 4.44 -12.27 4.05
N ASP A 53 4.08 -13.50 3.69
CA ASP A 53 3.42 -13.81 2.42
C ASP A 53 2.00 -13.21 2.36
N GLU A 54 1.24 -13.31 3.46
CA GLU A 54 -0.10 -12.71 3.61
C GLU A 54 -0.05 -11.19 3.51
N LEU A 55 0.99 -10.55 4.09
CA LEU A 55 1.21 -9.12 3.95
C LEU A 55 1.40 -8.74 2.47
N GLY A 56 2.20 -9.51 1.73
CA GLY A 56 2.42 -9.27 0.30
C GLY A 56 1.12 -9.40 -0.52
N ALA A 57 0.34 -10.45 -0.26
CA ALA A 57 -0.97 -10.65 -0.88
C ALA A 57 -1.97 -9.54 -0.53
N SER A 58 -1.95 -9.05 0.71
CA SER A 58 -2.81 -7.96 1.17
C SER A 58 -2.48 -6.63 0.48
N VAL A 59 -1.19 -6.31 0.32
CA VAL A 59 -0.75 -5.13 -0.43
C VAL A 59 -1.17 -5.24 -1.90
N LEU A 60 -0.97 -6.40 -2.53
CA LEU A 60 -1.39 -6.62 -3.92
C LEU A 60 -2.91 -6.45 -4.06
N SER A 61 -3.69 -7.08 -3.18
CA SER A 61 -5.15 -6.97 -3.15
C SER A 61 -5.59 -5.52 -2.98
N TRP A 62 -4.92 -4.76 -2.12
CA TRP A 62 -5.20 -3.34 -1.95
C TRP A 62 -4.98 -2.55 -3.24
N PHE A 63 -3.88 -2.76 -3.97
CA PHE A 63 -3.69 -2.08 -5.26
C PHE A 63 -4.70 -2.50 -6.33
N CYS A 64 -5.10 -3.78 -6.35
CA CYS A 64 -6.06 -4.29 -7.34
C CYS A 64 -7.51 -3.89 -7.05
N ASN A 65 -7.87 -3.76 -5.77
CA ASN A 65 -9.26 -3.63 -5.31
C ASN A 65 -9.59 -2.28 -4.65
N SER A 66 -8.60 -1.43 -4.35
CA SER A 66 -8.86 -0.12 -3.75
C SER A 66 -9.44 0.84 -4.78
N ARG A 67 -10.77 0.97 -4.75
CA ARG A 67 -11.48 2.06 -5.43
C ARG A 67 -11.09 3.38 -4.75
N GLY A 68 -10.42 4.24 -5.50
CA GLY A 68 -9.73 5.43 -4.99
C GLY A 68 -10.59 6.25 -4.03
N THR A 69 -10.15 6.30 -2.77
CA THR A 69 -10.57 7.34 -1.83
C THR A 69 -9.34 7.95 -1.19
N TYR A 70 -8.63 8.79 -1.95
CA TYR A 70 -7.57 9.66 -1.42
C TYR A 70 -7.96 11.14 -1.41
N LEU A 71 -9.23 11.47 -1.62
CA LEU A 71 -9.69 12.77 -1.17
C LEU A 71 -9.91 12.67 0.35
N PRO A 72 -9.14 13.40 1.17
CA PRO A 72 -9.50 13.55 2.57
C PRO A 72 -10.94 14.08 2.64
N ARG A 73 -11.74 13.54 3.57
CA ARG A 73 -13.16 13.88 3.80
C ARG A 73 -13.40 15.40 3.96
N PHE A 74 -12.36 16.16 4.27
CA PHE A 74 -12.35 17.63 4.36
C PHE A 74 -12.40 18.37 3.01
N LEU A 75 -12.19 17.69 1.88
CA LEU A 75 -12.33 18.28 0.54
C LEU A 75 -13.69 18.01 -0.11
N GLN A 76 -14.52 17.14 0.49
CA GLN A 76 -15.81 16.74 -0.11
C GLN A 76 -16.98 17.65 0.31
N HIS A 77 -16.80 18.45 1.36
CA HIS A 77 -17.66 19.57 1.71
C HIS A 77 -16.74 20.72 2.16
N PRO A 78 -16.92 21.96 1.69
CA PRO A 78 -16.13 23.08 2.18
C PRO A 78 -16.72 23.63 3.50
N PRO A 79 -16.12 23.40 4.68
CA PRO A 79 -16.35 24.27 5.81
C PRO A 79 -15.45 25.51 5.64
N LEU A 80 -16.08 26.67 5.52
CA LEU A 80 -15.43 27.93 5.87
C LEU A 80 -15.02 27.84 7.36
N VAL A 81 -13.75 27.56 7.72
CA VAL A 81 -13.02 28.10 8.90
C VAL A 81 -11.66 27.42 9.20
N SER A 82 -10.59 28.22 9.12
CA SER A 82 -9.30 28.35 9.85
C SER A 82 -8.31 27.19 10.18
N PRO A 83 -6.97 27.49 10.20
CA PRO A 83 -5.89 26.52 10.35
C PRO A 83 -5.44 26.33 11.81
N VAL A 84 -5.59 25.12 12.34
CA VAL A 84 -4.87 24.70 13.55
C VAL A 84 -4.70 23.17 13.56
N MET A 85 -3.52 22.66 13.19
CA MET A 85 -2.92 21.50 13.86
C MET A 85 -1.47 21.29 13.43
N THR A 86 -0.58 21.97 14.16
CA THR A 86 0.82 21.57 14.29
C THR A 86 0.89 20.49 15.36
N ARG A 87 1.76 19.48 15.13
CA ARG A 87 2.41 18.55 16.08
C ARG A 87 1.87 17.12 16.16
N GLY A 88 2.79 16.17 15.95
CA GLY A 88 2.65 14.81 16.45
C GLY A 88 3.55 13.74 15.83
N LEU A 89 4.84 14.02 15.58
CA LEU A 89 5.83 12.98 15.26
C LEU A 89 6.61 12.66 16.54
N VAL A 90 6.36 11.48 17.13
CA VAL A 90 7.25 10.88 18.13
C VAL A 90 7.47 9.44 17.72
N VAL A 91 8.66 9.15 17.21
CA VAL A 91 9.17 7.79 17.03
C VAL A 91 10.19 7.55 18.14
N LYS A 92 9.91 6.59 19.02
CA LYS A 92 10.83 6.13 20.08
C LYS A 92 11.63 4.96 19.51
N VAL A 93 12.93 5.17 19.26
CA VAL A 93 13.90 4.11 18.96
C VAL A 93 14.49 3.64 20.29
N PRO A 94 14.44 2.33 20.65
CA PRO A 94 15.16 1.80 21.79
C PRO A 94 16.64 1.52 21.44
N ASP A 95 17.50 1.62 22.46
CA ASP A 95 18.96 1.41 22.42
C ASP A 95 19.40 0.01 21.97
#